data_AF-A0A7J4FN81-F1
#
_entry.id   AF-A0A7J4FN81-F1
#
_cell.length_a   1.000
_cell.length_b   1.000
_cell.length_c   1.000
_cell.angle_alpha   90.00
_cell.angle_beta   90.00
_cell.angle_gamma   90.00
#
_symmetry.space_group_name_H-M   'P 1'
#
loop_
_entity.id
_entity.type
_entity.pdbx_description
1 polymer ?
#
loop_
_entity_poly.entity_id
_entity_poly.type
_entity_poly.pdbx_seq_one_letter_code
_entity_poly.pdbx_strand_id
1 'polypeptide(L)'
;KEPTACVVTLRGERARTFLNRALQAVNNRVSKSSFDERGNFSFGIKEHIDLPGTKYSPELGIIGMDVSVVLERPGYRVKRRRRAKSKVGTEHLLSPDEAISFIREEFNVEIT
;
A
#
# COMPACT_ATOMS: atom_id res chain seq x y z
N LYS A 1 -10.79 -19.78 -19.69
CA LYS A 1 -10.30 -18.93 -18.57
C LYS A 1 -11.02 -17.60 -18.69
N GLU A 2 -11.95 -17.34 -17.79
CA GLU A 2 -12.68 -16.07 -17.76
C GLU A 2 -11.92 -15.04 -16.91
N PRO A 3 -11.92 -13.75 -17.28
CA PRO A 3 -11.29 -12.70 -16.50
C PRO A 3 -12.10 -12.41 -15.23
N THR A 4 -11.47 -12.58 -14.06
CA THR A 4 -12.15 -12.48 -12.75
C THR A 4 -11.83 -11.20 -11.99
N ALA A 5 -10.62 -10.65 -12.14
CA ALA A 5 -10.16 -9.51 -11.36
C ALA A 5 -9.19 -8.61 -12.14
N CYS A 6 -9.12 -7.35 -11.72
CA CYS A 6 -8.21 -6.34 -12.25
C CYS A 6 -7.20 -5.93 -11.16
N VAL A 7 -5.93 -5.81 -11.52
CA VAL A 7 -4.88 -5.35 -10.60
C VAL A 7 -4.02 -4.29 -11.26
N VAL A 8 -3.67 -3.26 -10.50
CA VAL A 8 -2.79 -2.17 -10.95
C VAL A 8 -1.65 -2.02 -9.94
N THR A 9 -0.41 -1.89 -10.42
CA THR A 9 0.75 -1.61 -9.58
C THR A 9 1.28 -0.21 -9.88
N LEU A 10 1.16 0.69 -8.93
CA LEU A 10 1.70 2.05 -9.01
C LEU A 10 3.07 2.12 -8.34
N ARG A 11 3.96 2.99 -8.84
CA ARG A 11 5.29 3.23 -8.26
C ARG A 11 5.64 4.73 -8.33
N GLY A 12 6.59 5.15 -7.51
CA GLY A 12 7.08 6.53 -7.48
C GLY A 12 5.99 7.53 -7.06
N GLU A 13 5.97 8.70 -7.69
CA GLU A 13 5.04 9.79 -7.36
C GLU A 13 3.56 9.41 -7.55
N ARG A 14 3.25 8.61 -8.57
CA ARG A 14 1.89 8.13 -8.82
C ARG A 14 1.37 7.26 -7.66
N ALA A 15 2.25 6.49 -7.03
CA ALA A 15 1.89 5.70 -5.86
C ALA A 15 1.67 6.59 -4.64
N ARG A 16 2.55 7.56 -4.40
CA ARG A 16 2.43 8.50 -3.26
C ARG A 16 1.15 9.33 -3.35
N THR A 17 0.86 9.89 -4.52
CA THR A 17 -0.34 10.70 -4.75
C THR A 17 -1.62 9.86 -4.61
N PHE A 18 -1.64 8.63 -5.12
CA PHE A 18 -2.78 7.72 -4.92
C PHE A 18 -2.94 7.33 -3.45
N LEU A 19 -1.84 7.00 -2.76
CA LEU A 19 -1.86 6.59 -1.36
C LEU A 19 -2.42 7.70 -0.46
N ASN A 20 -2.04 8.97 -0.68
CA ASN A 20 -2.61 10.11 0.04
C ASN A 20 -4.14 10.17 -0.10
N ARG A 21 -4.67 9.94 -1.31
CA ARG A 21 -6.13 9.94 -1.55
C ARG A 21 -6.80 8.73 -0.91
N ALA A 22 -6.17 7.57 -0.99
CA ALA A 22 -6.66 6.32 -0.41
C ALA A 22 -6.70 6.38 1.13
N LEU A 23 -5.69 6.99 1.75
CA LEU A 23 -5.64 7.18 3.20
C LEU A 23 -6.74 8.15 3.68
N GLN A 24 -7.02 9.21 2.92
CA GLN A 24 -8.14 10.10 3.22
C GLN A 24 -9.49 9.38 3.20
N ALA A 25 -9.69 8.44 2.27
CA ALA A 25 -10.91 7.62 2.20
C ALA A 25 -11.11 6.74 3.45
N VAL A 26 -10.02 6.36 4.14
CA VAL A 26 -10.06 5.60 5.40
C VAL A 26 -9.85 6.48 6.65
N ASN A 27 -10.11 7.79 6.53
CA ASN A 27 -9.95 8.78 7.61
C ASN A 27 -8.54 8.81 8.22
N ASN A 28 -7.51 8.50 7.42
CA ASN A 28 -6.11 8.39 7.85
C ASN A 28 -5.91 7.47 9.07
N ARG A 29 -6.73 6.42 9.19
CA ARG A 29 -6.65 5.45 10.28
C ARG A 29 -6.29 4.07 9.73
N VAL A 30 -5.23 3.48 10.27
CA VAL A 30 -4.79 2.13 9.92
C VAL A 30 -4.59 1.33 11.19
N SER A 31 -5.18 0.15 11.27
CA SER A 31 -5.01 -0.75 12.41
C SER A 31 -3.58 -1.29 12.47
N LYS A 32 -3.01 -1.42 13.68
CA LYS A 32 -1.72 -2.11 13.87
C LYS A 32 -1.76 -3.56 13.38
N SER A 33 -2.92 -4.23 13.42
CA SER A 33 -3.10 -5.59 12.92
C SER A 33 -3.02 -5.71 11.40
N SER A 34 -3.14 -4.60 10.67
CA SER A 34 -3.01 -4.57 9.21
C SER A 34 -1.57 -4.61 8.72
N PHE A 35 -0.59 -4.53 9.65
CA PHE A 35 0.83 -4.58 9.33
C PHE A 35 1.38 -6.01 9.44
N ASP A 36 2.12 -6.43 8.42
CA ASP A 36 2.87 -7.68 8.40
C ASP A 36 4.20 -7.57 9.16
N GLU A 37 4.78 -8.72 9.49
CA GLU A 37 6.12 -8.85 10.10
C GLU A 37 7.25 -8.16 9.30
N ARG A 38 7.02 -7.88 8.01
CA ARG A 38 7.98 -7.22 7.11
C ARG A 38 7.73 -5.73 6.90
N GLY A 39 6.80 -5.15 7.66
CA GLY A 39 6.45 -3.73 7.54
C GLY A 39 5.61 -3.38 6.30
N ASN A 40 5.03 -4.37 5.63
CA ASN A 40 4.00 -4.11 4.62
C ASN A 40 2.65 -3.96 5.31
N PHE A 41 1.70 -3.30 4.66
CA PHE A 41 0.34 -3.24 5.19
C PHE A 41 -0.69 -3.21 4.06
N SER A 42 -1.91 -3.59 4.42
CA SER A 42 -3.04 -3.57 3.50
C SER A 42 -4.29 -3.06 4.19
N PHE A 43 -5.09 -2.31 3.44
CA PHE A 43 -6.39 -1.83 3.89
C PHE A 43 -7.41 -1.89 2.75
N GLY A 44 -8.67 -2.09 3.11
CA GLY A 44 -9.78 -2.17 2.16
C GLY A 44 -10.53 -0.85 2.07
N ILE A 45 -10.89 -0.45 0.86
CA ILE A 45 -11.83 0.64 0.58
C ILE A 45 -13.12 0.00 0.10
N LYS A 46 -14.22 0.19 0.83
CA LYS A 46 -15.51 -0.40 0.49
C LYS A 46 -16.11 0.23 -0.77
N GLU A 47 -15.95 1.54 -0.91
CA GLU A 47 -16.55 2.30 -2.01
C GLU A 47 -15.51 3.19 -2.67
N HIS A 48 -15.30 3.04 -3.97
CA HIS A 48 -14.44 3.91 -4.76
C HIS A 48 -14.89 5.38 -4.80
N ILE A 49 -16.10 5.70 -4.31
CA ILE A 49 -16.64 7.07 -4.21
C ILE A 49 -15.95 7.84 -3.09
N ASP A 50 -15.52 7.15 -2.03
CA ASP A 50 -14.78 7.75 -0.91
C ASP A 50 -13.41 8.30 -1.35
N LEU A 51 -12.91 7.88 -2.52
CA LEU A 51 -11.68 8.41 -3.09
C LEU A 51 -11.91 9.82 -3.67
N PRO A 52 -11.16 10.83 -3.17
CA PRO A 52 -11.30 12.19 -3.67
C PRO A 52 -10.87 12.30 -5.14
N GLY A 53 -11.76 12.86 -5.96
CA GLY A 53 -11.57 13.07 -7.40
C GLY A 53 -12.22 12.01 -8.29
N THR A 54 -12.84 10.98 -7.71
CA THR A 54 -13.61 9.99 -8.47
C THR A 54 -15.05 10.48 -8.64
N LYS A 55 -15.53 10.54 -9.89
CA LYS A 55 -16.93 10.86 -10.17
C LYS A 55 -17.76 9.58 -10.18
N TYR A 56 -18.93 9.65 -9.56
CA TYR A 56 -19.92 8.58 -9.68
C TYR A 56 -20.42 8.48 -11.13
N SER A 57 -20.37 7.27 -11.69
CA SER A 57 -21.03 6.93 -12.95
C SER A 57 -22.05 5.82 -12.68
N PRO A 58 -23.35 6.04 -12.93
CA PRO A 58 -24.40 5.05 -12.69
C PRO A 58 -24.17 3.72 -13.43
N GLU A 59 -23.45 3.74 -14.56
CA GLU A 59 -23.18 2.55 -15.38
C GLU A 59 -22.11 1.63 -14.77
N LEU A 60 -21.19 2.17 -13.96
CA LEU A 60 -20.09 1.41 -13.36
C LEU A 60 -20.46 0.76 -12.02
N GLY A 61 -21.47 1.30 -11.33
CA GLY A 61 -21.88 0.84 -10.02
C GLY A 61 -20.86 1.15 -8.90
N ILE A 62 -21.12 0.64 -7.69
CA ILE A 62 -20.23 0.80 -6.53
C ILE A 62 -19.21 -0.33 -6.52
N ILE A 63 -17.94 0.03 -6.65
CA ILE A 63 -16.82 -0.89 -6.64
C ILE A 63 -16.02 -0.68 -5.36
N GLY A 64 -15.69 -1.78 -4.67
CA GLY A 64 -14.70 -1.82 -3.59
C GLY A 64 -13.33 -2.23 -4.11
N MET A 65 -12.28 -1.88 -3.39
CA MET A 65 -10.91 -2.25 -3.73
C MET A 65 -10.06 -2.50 -2.49
N ASP A 66 -9.14 -3.46 -2.60
CA ASP A 66 -8.09 -3.68 -1.61
C ASP A 66 -6.81 -2.98 -2.05
N VAL A 67 -6.21 -2.22 -1.14
CA VAL A 67 -4.96 -1.51 -1.37
C VAL A 67 -3.87 -2.16 -0.53
N SER A 68 -2.85 -2.71 -1.19
CA SER A 68 -1.66 -3.26 -0.54
C SER A 68 -0.46 -2.36 -0.78
N VAL A 69 0.18 -1.94 0.31
CA VAL A 69 1.35 -1.07 0.29
C VAL A 69 2.56 -1.88 0.73
N VAL A 70 3.58 -1.88 -0.14
CA VAL A 70 4.84 -2.57 0.10
C VAL A 70 5.92 -1.53 0.38
N LEU A 71 6.49 -1.58 1.58
CA LEU A 71 7.62 -0.73 1.98
C LEU A 71 8.92 -1.51 1.81
N GLU A 72 9.91 -0.88 1.19
CA GLU A 72 11.22 -1.50 0.98
C GLU A 72 12.34 -0.49 1.18
N ARG A 73 13.44 -0.96 1.78
CA ARG A 73 14.69 -0.20 1.84
C ARG A 73 15.43 -0.23 0.50
N PRO A 74 16.22 0.81 0.18
CA PRO A 74 17.16 0.76 -0.93
C PRO A 74 18.15 -0.40 -0.75
N GLY A 75 18.11 -1.39 -1.64
CA GLY A 75 18.94 -2.60 -1.52
C GLY A 75 18.17 -3.90 -1.80
N TYR A 76 16.84 -3.87 -1.67
CA TYR A 76 15.97 -5.02 -1.96
C TYR A 76 16.06 -5.54 -3.40
N ARG A 77 16.60 -4.73 -4.33
CA ARG A 77 16.89 -5.14 -5.71
C ARG A 77 17.76 -6.41 -5.78
N VAL A 78 18.64 -6.63 -4.81
CA VAL A 78 19.56 -7.79 -4.79
C VAL A 78 18.81 -9.14 -4.80
N LYS A 79 17.62 -9.20 -4.18
CA LYS A 79 16.74 -10.38 -4.21
C LYS A 79 16.04 -10.59 -5.55
N ARG A 80 15.85 -9.51 -6.33
CA ARG A 80 15.02 -9.48 -7.55
C ARG A 80 15.85 -9.54 -8.84
N ARG A 81 17.12 -9.11 -8.80
CA ARG A 81 18.01 -9.08 -9.98
C ARG A 81 18.29 -10.50 -10.51
N ARG A 82 18.47 -10.61 -11.84
CA ARG A 82 18.80 -11.88 -12.52
C ARG A 82 20.24 -12.34 -12.24
N ARG A 83 21.20 -11.43 -12.38
CA ARG A 83 22.64 -11.72 -12.15
C ARG A 83 22.99 -11.51 -10.68
N ALA A 84 23.75 -12.45 -10.10
CA ALA A 84 24.21 -12.40 -8.70
C ALA A 84 23.07 -12.20 -7.68
N LYS A 85 21.97 -12.93 -7.83
CA LYS A 85 20.85 -12.91 -6.89
C LYS A 85 21.32 -13.44 -5.53
N SER A 86 21.04 -12.70 -4.46
CA SER A 86 21.28 -13.15 -3.08
C SER A 86 20.12 -12.76 -2.16
N LYS A 87 20.09 -13.37 -0.97
CA LYS A 87 19.10 -13.03 0.07
C LYS A 87 19.46 -11.67 0.68
N VAL A 88 18.42 -10.92 1.07
CA VAL A 88 18.59 -9.71 1.87
C VAL A 88 18.92 -10.13 3.31
N GLY A 89 19.93 -9.52 3.92
CA GLY A 89 20.30 -9.78 5.31
C GLY A 89 19.19 -9.36 6.28
N THR A 90 19.10 -10.03 7.43
CA THR A 90 18.06 -9.79 8.44
C THR A 90 18.04 -8.35 8.94
N GLU A 91 19.21 -7.74 9.15
CA GLU A 91 19.35 -6.33 9.57
C GLU A 91 18.84 -5.32 8.53
N HIS A 92 18.82 -5.71 7.26
CA HIS A 92 18.31 -4.87 6.19
C HIS A 92 16.81 -5.08 5.94
N LEU A 93 16.19 -6.08 6.58
CA LEU A 93 14.74 -6.22 6.53
C LEU A 93 14.08 -5.12 7.35
N LEU A 94 12.92 -4.67 6.90
CA LEU A 94 12.08 -3.76 7.66
C LEU A 94 11.43 -4.48 8.83
N SER A 95 11.44 -3.86 10.00
CA SER A 95 10.60 -4.27 11.13
C SER A 95 9.22 -3.59 11.06
N PRO A 96 8.19 -4.17 11.69
CA PRO A 96 6.86 -3.55 11.72
C PRO A 96 6.86 -2.18 12.41
N ASP A 97 7.63 -2.03 13.49
CA ASP A 97 7.67 -0.79 14.27
C ASP A 97 8.32 0.36 13.49
N GLU A 98 9.33 0.07 12.66
CA GLU A 98 9.92 1.04 11.74
C GLU A 98 8.93 1.48 10.67
N ALA A 99 8.17 0.53 10.10
CA ALA A 99 7.14 0.83 9.10
C ALA A 99 6.03 1.72 9.68
N ILE A 100 5.57 1.41 10.89
CA ILE A 100 4.56 2.18 11.63
C ILE A 100 5.06 3.61 11.85
N SER A 101 6.31 3.77 12.29
CA SER A 101 6.93 5.09 12.52
C SER A 101 7.03 5.88 11.21
N PHE A 102 7.50 5.24 10.13
CA PHE A 102 7.60 5.86 8.82
C PHE A 102 6.26 6.35 8.27
N ILE A 103 5.19 5.55 8.39
CA ILE A 103 3.86 5.92 7.90
C ILE A 103 3.22 7.02 8.76
N ARG A 104 3.47 7.01 10.07
CA ARG A 104 3.04 8.10 10.96
C ARG A 104 3.67 9.44 10.58
N GLU A 105 4.97 9.45 10.31
CA GLU A 105 5.72 10.68 9.99
C GLU A 105 5.43 11.22 8.58
N GLU A 106 5.45 10.35 7.56
CA GLU A 106 5.35 10.79 6.16
C GLU A 106 3.90 11.12 5.76
N PHE A 107 2.92 10.38 6.31
CA PHE A 107 1.53 10.44 5.88
C PHE A 107 0.55 10.95 6.96
N ASN A 108 1.05 11.31 8.16
CA ASN A 108 0.23 11.76 9.30
C ASN A 108 -0.95 10.82 9.61
N VAL A 109 -0.68 9.51 9.56
CA VAL A 109 -1.69 8.47 9.80
C VAL A 109 -1.76 8.14 11.29
N GLU A 110 -2.97 8.10 11.84
CA GLU A 110 -3.23 7.57 13.16
C GLU A 110 -3.25 6.03 13.10
N ILE A 111 -2.33 5.40 13.86
CA ILE A 111 -2.30 3.94 13.96
C ILE A 111 -2.94 3.54 15.27
N THR A 112 -4.14 2.95 15.17
CA THR A 112 -4.95 2.39 16.26
C THR A 112 -4.60 0.93 16.55
#